data_AF-A0A6V7M4V9-F1
#
_entry.id   AF-A0A6V7M4V9-F1
#
_cell.length_a   1.000
_cell.length_b   1.000
_cell.length_c   1.000
_cell.angle_alpha   90.00
_cell.angle_beta   90.00
_cell.angle_gamma   90.00
#
_symmetry.space_group_name_H-M   'P 1'
#
loop_
_entity.id
_entity.type
_entity.pdbx_description
1 polymer ?
#
loop_
_entity_poly.entity_id
_entity_poly.type
_entity_poly.pdbx_seq_one_letter_code
_entity_poly.pdbx_strand_id
1 'polypeptide(L)' 'AFGGRLTVPDKDTFIFAEPNRPVEKYLYRYNIEYIQDCLAAREQLDIQKYL' A
#
# COMPACT_ATOMS: atom_id res chain seq x y z
N ALA A 1 -8.01 -5.63 13.92
CA ALA A 1 -7.74 -5.84 12.48
C ALA A 1 -8.41 -4.69 11.74
N PHE A 2 -7.64 -3.78 11.18
CA PHE A 2 -8.18 -2.74 10.29
C PHE A 2 -8.77 -3.46 9.07
N GLY A 3 -9.94 -3.04 8.59
CA GLY A 3 -10.81 -3.76 7.63
C GLY A 3 -10.23 -4.03 6.23
N GLY A 4 -8.92 -4.15 6.09
CA GLY A 4 -8.25 -4.66 4.90
C GLY A 4 -8.59 -6.14 4.71
N ARG A 5 -9.08 -6.48 3.53
CA ARG A 5 -9.32 -7.85 3.13
C ARG A 5 -7.95 -8.49 2.83
N LEU A 6 -7.60 -9.54 3.56
CA LEU A 6 -6.44 -10.38 3.25
C LEU A 6 -6.83 -11.29 2.07
N THR A 7 -6.74 -10.77 0.85
CA THR A 7 -7.01 -11.50 -0.40
C THR A 7 -5.73 -11.83 -1.14
N VAL A 8 -5.79 -12.87 -1.97
CA VAL A 8 -4.76 -13.15 -2.99
C VAL A 8 -4.63 -11.89 -3.86
N PRO A 9 -3.42 -11.37 -4.11
CA PRO A 9 -3.26 -10.17 -4.92
C PRO A 9 -3.81 -10.37 -6.32
N ASP A 10 -4.75 -9.52 -6.72
CA ASP A 10 -5.20 -9.34 -8.10
C ASP A 10 -4.63 -8.04 -8.68
N LYS A 11 -4.99 -7.72 -9.93
CA LYS A 11 -4.53 -6.51 -10.63
C LYS A 11 -4.84 -5.18 -9.91
N ASP A 12 -5.78 -5.18 -8.97
CA ASP A 12 -6.20 -4.00 -8.22
C ASP A 12 -5.66 -4.02 -6.79
N THR A 13 -4.78 -4.98 -6.46
CA THR A 13 -4.19 -5.14 -5.13
C THR A 13 -2.96 -4.27 -4.93
N PHE A 14 -2.99 -3.51 -3.85
CA PHE A 14 -1.89 -2.68 -3.40
C PHE A 14 -0.92 -3.48 -2.54
N ILE A 15 0.35 -3.51 -2.94
CA ILE A 15 1.42 -4.18 -2.18
C ILE A 15 2.30 -3.15 -1.52
N PHE A 16 2.35 -3.21 -0.20
CA PHE A 16 3.29 -2.45 0.62
C PHE A 16 4.54 -3.29 0.83
N ALA A 17 5.65 -2.86 0.25
CA ALA A 17 6.90 -3.62 0.26
C ALA A 17 8.09 -2.71 0.50
N GLU A 18 9.02 -3.19 1.33
CA GLU A 18 10.29 -2.53 1.61
C GLU A 18 11.08 -2.21 0.33
N PRO A 19 11.82 -1.09 0.29
CA PRO A 19 12.75 -0.72 -0.78
C PRO A 19 13.47 -1.95 -1.36
N ASN A 20 13.51 -2.08 -2.69
CA ASN A 20 14.19 -3.18 -3.42
C ASN A 20 13.53 -4.58 -3.46
N ARG A 21 12.32 -4.78 -2.90
CA ARG A 21 11.60 -6.04 -3.15
C ARG A 21 10.96 -6.02 -4.55
N PRO A 22 11.14 -7.05 -5.39
CA PRO A 22 10.48 -7.12 -6.69
C PRO A 22 8.97 -7.25 -6.50
N VAL A 23 8.22 -6.37 -7.16
CA VAL A 23 6.76 -6.39 -7.22
C VAL A 23 6.36 -6.86 -8.61
N GLU A 24 5.43 -7.81 -8.70
CA GLU A 24 4.96 -8.30 -10.00
C GLU A 24 4.31 -7.17 -10.81
N LYS A 25 4.39 -7.30 -12.14
CA LYS A 25 4.14 -6.22 -13.11
C LYS A 25 2.72 -5.60 -13.06
N TYR A 26 1.78 -6.25 -12.38
CA TYR A 26 0.37 -5.82 -12.27
C TYR A 26 0.02 -5.26 -10.89
N LEU A 27 1.00 -5.13 -9.99
CA LEU A 27 0.78 -4.74 -8.61
C LEU A 27 1.38 -3.36 -8.37
N TYR A 28 0.55 -2.46 -7.84
CA TYR A 28 1.01 -1.13 -7.48
C TYR A 28 1.76 -1.20 -6.16
N ARG A 29 3.00 -0.70 -6.18
CA ARG A 29 3.90 -0.68 -5.03
C ARG A 29 3.77 0.64 -4.28
N TYR A 30 3.61 0.56 -2.97
CA TYR A 30 3.57 1.74 -2.10
C TYR A 30 4.47 1.58 -0.88
N ASN A 31 4.94 2.71 -0.36
CA ASN A 31 5.73 2.76 0.87
C ASN A 31 4.82 2.45 2.08
N ILE A 32 5.32 1.67 3.03
CA ILE A 32 4.61 1.34 4.28
C ILE A 32 4.31 2.60 5.12
N GLU A 33 5.13 3.64 4.98
CA GLU A 33 4.93 4.96 5.60
C GLU A 33 3.57 5.57 5.25
N TYR A 34 3.05 5.34 4.02
CA TYR A 34 1.72 5.80 3.63
C TYR A 34 0.62 5.25 4.53
N ILE A 35 0.67 3.96 4.86
CA ILE A 35 -0.32 3.34 5.76
C ILE A 35 -0.22 3.97 7.14
N GLN A 36 1.01 4.13 7.65
CA GLN A 36 1.23 4.67 8.99
C GLN A 36 0.67 6.09 9.10
N ASP A 37 0.90 6.92 8.09
CA ASP A 37 0.42 8.29 8.07
C ASP A 37 -1.11 8.36 7.88
N CYS A 38 -1.70 7.51 7.03
CA CYS A 38 -3.16 7.42 6.92
C CYS A 38 -3.82 6.99 8.23
N LEU A 39 -3.18 6.06 8.97
CA LEU A 39 -3.66 5.61 10.28
C LEU A 39 -3.56 6.73 11.32
N ALA A 40 -2.46 7.48 11.33
CA ALA A 40 -2.25 8.61 12.23
C ALA A 40 -3.23 9.76 11.94
N ALA A 41 -3.46 10.07 10.66
CA ALA A 41 -4.37 11.14 10.23
C ALA A 41 -5.85 10.74 10.31
N ARG A 42 -6.15 9.43 10.37
CA ARG A 42 -7.51 8.84 10.31
C ARG A 42 -8.26 9.23 9.03
N GLU A 43 -7.53 9.49 7.97
CA GLU A 43 -8.03 9.82 6.64
C GLU A 43 -7.13 9.23 5.56
N GLN A 44 -7.62 9.19 4.33
CA GLN A 44 -6.84 8.73 3.19
C GLN A 44 -6.00 9.88 2.64
N LEU A 45 -4.67 9.72 2.67
CA LEU A 45 -3.73 10.72 2.14
C LEU A 45 -3.50 10.53 0.64
N ASP A 46 -2.89 11.54 0.02
CA ASP A 46 -2.48 11.46 -1.39
C ASP A 46 -1.29 10.51 -1.57
N ILE A 47 -1.56 9.39 -2.22
CA ILE A 47 -0.61 8.31 -2.40
C ILE A 47 0.55 8.67 -3.35
N GLN A 48 0.37 9.68 -4.23
CA GLN A 48 1.41 10.13 -5.15
C GLN A 48 2.61 10.76 -4.42
N LYS A 49 2.43 11.20 -3.16
CA LYS A 49 3.50 11.76 -2.33
C LYS A 49 4.48 10.72 -1.77
N TYR A 50 4.12 9.43 -1.89
CA TYR A 50 4.86 8.30 -1.33
C TYR A 50 5.42 7.37 -2.42
N LEU A 51 5.39 7.81 -3.69
CA LEU A 51 5.93 7.12 -4.86
C LEU A 51 7.36 7.57 -5.19
#